data_AF-A0A7Y7IUF8-F1
#
_entry.id   AF-A0A7Y7IUF8-F1
#
_cell.length_a   1.000
_cell.length_b   1.000
_cell.length_c   1.000
_cell.angle_alpha   90.00
_cell.angle_beta   90.00
_cell.angle_gamma   90.00
#
_symmetry.space_group_name_H-M   'P 1'
#
loop_
_entity.id
_entity.type
_entity.pdbx_description
1 polymer ?
#
loop_
_entity_poly.entity_id
_entity_poly.type
_entity_poly.pdbx_seq_one_letter_code
_entity_poly.pdbx_strand_id
1 'polypeptide(L)'
;MFRTLSYLGGFVAICGVVMLAMNALAGAARAQSPDPQQDRRLASFQAADTNRDGRISRDEFEAFARARIAASGGMRAAMFGRMDPDQQKARLEERFFQMDDDHKGYLTPADWHPQS
;
A
#
# COMPACT_ATOMS: atom_id res chain seq x y z
N MET A 1 -59.94 33.75 10.37
CA MET A 1 -59.06 32.72 10.95
C MET A 1 -57.71 32.84 10.25
N PHE A 2 -56.78 33.64 10.81
CA PHE A 2 -55.47 33.93 10.20
C PHE A 2 -54.47 32.83 10.55
N ARG A 3 -53.77 32.27 9.56
CA ARG A 3 -52.50 31.56 9.74
C ARG A 3 -51.51 32.07 8.69
N THR A 4 -50.61 32.92 9.17
CA THR A 4 -49.44 33.49 8.52
C THR A 4 -48.34 32.44 8.35
N LEU A 5 -47.70 32.37 7.17
CA LEU A 5 -46.26 32.64 7.00
C LEU A 5 -45.88 32.47 5.51
N SER A 6 -45.70 33.60 4.83
CA SER A 6 -45.02 33.72 3.55
C SER A 6 -43.52 33.71 3.78
N TYR A 7 -42.73 33.02 2.94
CA TYR A 7 -41.44 33.54 2.44
C TYR A 7 -41.06 32.81 1.15
N LEU A 8 -41.48 33.47 0.06
CA LEU A 8 -40.92 33.49 -1.29
C LEU A 8 -39.40 33.77 -1.15
N GLY A 9 -38.50 32.93 -1.66
CA GLY A 9 -38.04 32.96 -3.05
C GLY A 9 -36.70 33.72 -3.15
N GLY A 10 -35.66 33.14 -3.76
CA GLY A 10 -34.42 33.89 -4.02
C GLY A 10 -33.23 33.05 -4.45
N PHE A 11 -32.89 33.17 -5.73
CA PHE A 11 -31.78 32.60 -6.50
C PHE A 11 -30.39 33.16 -6.09
N VAL A 12 -29.31 32.57 -6.65
CA VAL A 12 -27.90 33.08 -6.77
C VAL A 12 -26.95 32.73 -5.59
N ALA A 13 -26.09 31.71 -5.63
CA ALA A 13 -24.89 31.46 -6.44
C ALA A 13 -23.63 32.29 -6.05
N ILE A 14 -22.50 31.57 -5.89
CA ILE A 14 -21.09 32.00 -6.02
C ILE A 14 -20.35 32.46 -4.74
N CYS A 15 -19.28 31.70 -4.42
CA CYS A 15 -18.04 32.05 -3.71
C CYS A 15 -18.11 32.90 -2.44
N GLY A 16 -17.98 32.24 -1.28
CA GLY A 16 -17.58 32.86 -0.01
C GLY A 16 -16.32 32.20 0.55
N VAL A 17 -15.15 32.65 0.11
CA VAL A 17 -13.94 32.58 0.95
C VAL A 17 -14.21 33.49 2.14
N VAL A 18 -14.02 33.01 3.37
CA VAL A 18 -13.29 33.69 4.46
C VAL A 18 -13.47 32.89 5.76
N MET A 19 -12.31 32.71 6.40
CA MET A 19 -12.07 32.06 7.69
C MET A 19 -12.98 32.56 8.82
N LEU A 20 -13.28 31.69 9.79
CA LEU A 20 -12.78 31.82 11.18
C LEU A 20 -13.61 30.93 12.11
N ALA A 21 -13.04 29.82 12.59
CA ALA A 21 -13.36 29.28 13.90
C ALA A 21 -12.28 28.27 14.30
N MET A 22 -11.15 28.77 14.80
CA MET A 22 -10.30 27.97 15.66
C MET A 22 -11.00 27.81 17.00
N ASN A 23 -11.34 26.57 17.36
CA ASN A 23 -11.42 26.14 18.75
C ASN A 23 -10.75 24.78 18.84
N ALA A 24 -9.49 24.82 19.25
CA ALA A 24 -8.71 23.67 19.65
C ALA A 24 -9.39 22.98 20.83
N LEU A 25 -9.89 21.76 20.62
CA LEU A 25 -10.04 20.79 21.69
C LEU A 25 -9.05 19.66 21.41
N ALA A 26 -8.04 19.61 22.28
CA ALA A 26 -6.93 18.70 22.26
C ALA A 26 -7.39 17.23 22.36
N GLY A 27 -7.68 16.61 21.22
CA GLY A 27 -7.38 15.20 21.04
C GLY A 27 -5.93 15.15 20.62
N ALA A 28 -5.06 14.62 21.49
CA ALA A 28 -3.68 14.34 21.16
C ALA A 28 -3.65 13.61 19.81
N ALA A 29 -3.31 14.34 18.74
CA ALA A 29 -2.77 13.75 17.55
C ALA A 29 -1.58 12.96 18.06
N ARG A 30 -1.79 11.65 18.22
CA ARG A 30 -0.68 10.73 18.25
C ARG A 30 0.00 10.99 16.93
N ALA A 31 1.00 11.88 16.95
CA ALA A 31 2.08 11.87 16.01
C ALA A 31 2.55 10.43 16.07
N GLN A 32 2.02 9.63 15.14
CA GLN A 32 2.43 8.28 14.90
C GLN A 32 3.93 8.46 14.71
N SER A 33 4.70 8.08 15.73
CA SER A 33 6.14 8.10 15.63
C SER A 33 6.44 7.33 14.35
N PRO A 34 7.18 7.90 13.38
CA PRO A 34 7.47 7.20 12.14
C PRO A 34 8.08 5.86 12.56
N ASP A 35 7.31 4.79 12.36
CA ASP A 35 7.72 3.48 12.81
C ASP A 35 8.90 3.11 11.91
N PRO A 36 10.12 2.96 12.46
CA PRO A 36 11.30 2.64 11.64
C PRO A 36 11.13 1.31 10.90
N GLN A 37 10.16 0.48 11.29
CA GLN A 37 9.75 -0.72 10.56
C GLN A 37 8.81 -0.42 9.39
N GLN A 38 7.94 0.60 9.48
CA GLN A 38 7.14 1.06 8.34
C GLN A 38 8.05 1.64 7.26
N ASP A 39 9.03 2.46 7.62
CA ASP A 39 9.95 3.07 6.64
C ASP A 39 10.78 2.01 5.89
N ARG A 40 11.28 0.99 6.60
CA ARG A 40 12.01 -0.13 5.96
C ARG A 40 11.12 -1.01 5.09
N ARG A 41 9.86 -1.23 5.49
CA ARG A 41 8.88 -1.94 4.65
C ARG A 41 8.57 -1.14 3.40
N LEU A 42 8.31 0.16 3.51
CA LEU A 42 8.09 1.02 2.35
C LEU A 42 9.30 1.05 1.42
N ALA A 43 10.52 1.18 1.95
CA ALA A 43 11.73 1.22 1.11
C ALA A 43 11.92 -0.09 0.33
N SER A 44 11.66 -1.24 0.96
CA SER A 44 11.74 -2.54 0.28
C SER A 44 10.58 -2.81 -0.66
N PHE A 45 9.38 -2.28 -0.36
CA PHE A 45 8.23 -2.30 -1.25
C PHE A 45 8.52 -1.47 -2.51
N GLN A 46 9.00 -0.24 -2.34
CA GLN A 46 9.39 0.66 -3.45
C GLN A 46 10.53 0.10 -4.29
N ALA A 47 11.37 -0.78 -3.72
CA ALA A 47 12.40 -1.48 -4.48
C ALA A 47 11.85 -2.63 -5.34
N ALA A 48 10.66 -3.15 -5.01
CA ALA A 48 9.97 -4.18 -5.77
C ALA A 48 8.98 -3.57 -6.79
N ASP A 49 8.25 -2.53 -6.37
CA ASP A 49 7.34 -1.72 -7.19
C ASP A 49 8.13 -0.85 -8.17
N THR A 50 8.44 -1.42 -9.33
CA THR A 50 9.31 -0.79 -10.34
C THR A 50 8.53 0.25 -11.13
N ASN A 51 7.25 -0.01 -11.36
CA ASN A 51 6.36 0.90 -12.09
C ASN A 51 5.80 2.04 -11.20
N ARG A 52 5.96 1.95 -9.87
CA ARG A 52 5.51 2.91 -8.84
C ARG A 52 4.01 3.15 -8.87
N ASP A 53 3.22 2.12 -9.15
CA ASP A 53 1.77 2.19 -9.12
C ASP A 53 1.18 1.98 -7.71
N GLY A 54 2.04 1.69 -6.72
CA GLY A 54 1.66 1.46 -5.34
C GLY A 54 1.18 0.03 -5.06
N ARG A 55 1.38 -0.89 -6.00
CA ARG A 55 1.06 -2.31 -5.93
C ARG A 55 2.24 -3.10 -6.50
N ILE A 56 2.38 -4.35 -6.10
CA ILE A 56 3.37 -5.25 -6.69
C ILE A 56 2.60 -6.31 -7.46
N SER A 57 2.78 -6.29 -8.77
CA SER A 57 2.27 -7.32 -9.67
C SER A 57 3.06 -8.64 -9.53
N ARG A 58 2.53 -9.72 -10.13
CA ARG A 58 3.20 -11.03 -10.13
C ARG A 58 4.58 -10.98 -10.78
N ASP A 59 4.69 -10.27 -11.89
CA ASP A 59 5.94 -10.16 -12.66
C ASP A 59 7.00 -9.37 -11.89
N GLU A 60 6.60 -8.28 -11.22
CA GLU A 60 7.49 -7.50 -10.36
C GLU A 60 7.93 -8.28 -9.12
N PHE A 61 7.01 -9.03 -8.50
CA PHE A 61 7.35 -9.93 -7.40
C PHE A 61 8.33 -11.00 -7.84
N GLU A 62 8.13 -11.61 -9.02
CA GLU A 62 9.02 -12.62 -9.56
C GLU A 62 10.44 -12.06 -9.73
N ALA A 63 10.59 -10.91 -10.41
CA ALA A 63 11.88 -10.28 -10.61
C ALA A 63 12.57 -9.95 -9.28
N PHE A 64 11.84 -9.34 -8.34
CA PHE A 64 12.35 -8.98 -7.02
C PHE A 64 12.75 -10.21 -6.21
N ALA A 65 11.91 -11.24 -6.18
CA ALA A 65 12.15 -12.45 -5.40
C ALA A 65 13.33 -13.25 -5.95
N ARG A 66 13.49 -13.35 -7.28
CA ARG A 66 14.68 -13.96 -7.90
C ARG A 66 15.95 -13.23 -7.51
N ALA A 67 15.95 -11.91 -7.59
CA ALA A 67 17.09 -11.09 -7.17
C ALA A 67 17.42 -11.28 -5.68
N ARG A 68 16.40 -11.33 -4.82
CA ARG A 68 16.56 -11.50 -3.38
C ARG A 68 17.01 -12.90 -2.98
N ILE A 69 16.52 -13.94 -3.65
CA ILE A 69 16.98 -15.32 -3.46
C ILE A 69 18.44 -15.43 -3.89
N ALA A 70 18.81 -14.87 -5.04
CA ALA A 70 20.20 -14.84 -5.49
C ALA A 70 21.11 -14.09 -4.49
N ALA A 71 20.66 -12.94 -3.97
CA ALA A 71 21.39 -12.15 -2.98
C ALA A 71 21.48 -12.82 -1.60
N SER A 72 20.51 -13.67 -1.23
CA SER A 72 20.52 -14.41 0.05
C SER A 72 21.67 -15.41 0.14
N GLY A 73 22.20 -15.85 -1.02
CA GLY A 73 23.31 -16.79 -1.08
C GLY A 73 23.00 -18.16 -0.47
N GLY A 74 24.05 -18.97 -0.33
CA GLY A 74 23.95 -20.28 0.30
C GLY A 74 23.16 -21.33 -0.48
N MET A 75 22.77 -22.40 0.22
CA MET A 75 22.16 -23.57 -0.40
C MET A 75 20.79 -23.27 -1.01
N ARG A 76 20.00 -22.35 -0.42
CA ARG A 76 18.69 -21.95 -0.98
C ARG A 76 18.83 -21.27 -2.34
N ALA A 77 19.75 -20.31 -2.47
CA ALA A 77 20.02 -19.64 -3.73
C ALA A 77 20.53 -20.63 -4.79
N ALA A 78 21.47 -21.51 -4.41
CA ALA A 78 22.01 -22.52 -5.30
C ALA A 78 20.95 -23.55 -5.73
N MET A 79 20.04 -23.94 -4.84
CA MET A 79 18.96 -24.86 -5.17
C MET A 79 17.98 -24.19 -6.12
N PHE A 80 17.57 -22.96 -5.85
CA PHE A 80 16.64 -22.21 -6.69
C PHE A 80 17.21 -21.98 -8.10
N GLY A 81 18.49 -21.63 -8.22
CA GLY A 81 19.15 -21.47 -9.52
C GLY A 81 19.37 -22.77 -10.30
N ARG A 82 19.24 -23.94 -9.66
CA ARG A 82 19.32 -25.27 -10.32
C ARG A 82 17.96 -25.82 -10.74
N MET A 83 16.85 -25.20 -10.31
CA MET A 83 15.49 -25.64 -10.67
C MET A 83 15.12 -25.19 -12.09
N ASP A 84 14.23 -25.93 -12.73
CA ASP A 84 13.61 -25.48 -13.99
C ASP A 84 12.90 -24.14 -13.83
N PRO A 85 12.84 -23.31 -14.88
CA PRO A 85 12.14 -22.02 -14.86
C PRO A 85 10.68 -22.14 -14.40
N ASP A 86 9.97 -23.18 -14.82
CA ASP A 86 8.57 -23.40 -14.43
C ASP A 86 8.44 -23.73 -12.93
N GLN A 87 9.40 -24.48 -12.37
CA GLN A 87 9.44 -24.78 -10.94
C GLN A 87 9.81 -23.54 -10.11
N GLN A 88 10.72 -22.70 -10.62
CA GLN A 88 11.05 -21.41 -10.02
C GLN A 88 9.80 -20.53 -9.95
N LYS A 89 9.09 -20.40 -11.07
CA LYS A 89 7.85 -19.63 -11.14
C LYS A 89 6.79 -20.16 -10.17
N ALA A 90 6.54 -21.47 -10.17
CA ALA A 90 5.55 -22.07 -9.26
C ALA A 90 5.85 -21.77 -7.79
N ARG A 91 7.13 -21.83 -7.37
CA ARG A 91 7.54 -21.46 -6.01
C ARG A 91 7.34 -19.98 -5.70
N LEU A 92 7.59 -19.11 -6.67
CA LEU A 92 7.40 -17.67 -6.50
C LEU A 92 5.92 -17.33 -6.43
N GLU A 93 5.09 -17.97 -7.25
CA GLU A 93 3.64 -17.86 -7.18
C GLU A 93 3.11 -18.35 -5.83
N GLU A 94 3.54 -19.52 -5.35
CA GLU A 94 3.17 -20.01 -4.02
C GLU A 94 3.51 -18.99 -2.92
N ARG A 95 4.71 -18.39 -3.00
CA ARG A 95 5.14 -17.38 -2.05
C ARG A 95 4.34 -16.09 -2.17
N PHE A 96 3.98 -15.70 -3.38
CA PHE A 96 3.09 -14.57 -3.63
C PHE A 96 1.72 -14.81 -3.00
N PHE A 97 1.13 -15.99 -3.19
CA PHE A 97 -0.14 -16.36 -2.59
C PHE A 97 -0.09 -16.39 -1.05
N GLN A 98 1.02 -16.83 -0.45
CA GLN A 98 1.20 -16.74 1.01
C GLN A 98 1.20 -15.30 1.54
N MET A 99 1.47 -14.33 0.68
CA MET A 99 1.59 -12.92 1.02
C MET A 99 0.31 -12.15 0.68
N ASP A 100 -0.41 -12.59 -0.36
CA ASP A 100 -1.67 -12.04 -0.83
C ASP A 100 -2.86 -12.71 -0.12
N ASP A 101 -3.01 -12.49 1.19
CA ASP A 101 -4.02 -13.17 2.03
C ASP A 101 -5.46 -12.97 1.53
N ASP A 102 -5.75 -11.81 0.93
CA ASP A 102 -7.06 -11.47 0.36
C ASP A 102 -7.23 -11.90 -1.12
N HIS A 103 -6.22 -12.54 -1.72
CA HIS A 103 -6.22 -13.07 -3.08
C HIS A 103 -6.61 -12.07 -4.19
N LYS A 104 -6.34 -10.77 -4.00
CA LYS A 104 -6.63 -9.72 -5.01
C LYS A 104 -5.73 -9.80 -6.24
N GLY A 105 -4.64 -10.59 -6.20
CA GLY A 105 -3.73 -10.79 -7.32
C GLY A 105 -2.62 -9.74 -7.43
N TYR A 106 -2.46 -8.89 -6.43
CA TYR A 106 -1.37 -7.93 -6.29
C TYR A 106 -1.06 -7.72 -4.80
N LEU A 107 0.18 -7.36 -4.45
CA LEU A 107 0.55 -7.05 -3.06
C LEU A 107 0.53 -5.55 -2.83
N THR A 108 0.04 -5.12 -1.67
CA THR A 108 0.09 -3.72 -1.23
C THR A 108 1.15 -3.54 -0.14
N PRO A 109 1.51 -2.31 0.24
CA PRO A 109 2.44 -2.07 1.35
C PRO A 109 1.99 -2.70 2.67
N ALA A 110 0.68 -2.90 2.86
CA ALA A 110 0.13 -3.56 4.04
C ALA A 110 0.43 -5.07 4.07
N ASP A 111 0.42 -5.71 2.90
CA ASP A 111 0.73 -7.14 2.71
C ASP A 111 2.24 -7.40 2.70
N TRP A 112 3.04 -6.33 2.65
CA TRP A 112 4.48 -6.41 2.48
C TRP A 112 5.19 -6.76 3.79
N HIS A 113 5.45 -8.05 3.96
CA HIS A 113 6.25 -8.62 5.05
C HIS A 113 7.57 -9.23 4.54
N PRO A 114 8.60 -8.41 4.27
CA PRO A 114 9.92 -8.93 3.94
C PRO A 114 10.43 -9.74 5.13
N GLN A 115 10.81 -11.00 4.91
CA GLN A 115 11.40 -11.85 5.95
C GLN A 115 12.56 -11.11 6.62
N SER A 116 12.44 -10.94 7.94
CA SER A 116 13.44 -10.40 8.86
C SER A 116 14.67 -11.28 8.94
#